data_AF-X0YPF4-F1
#
_entry.id   AF-X0YPF4-F1
#
_cell.length_a   1.000
_cell.length_b   1.000
_cell.length_c   1.000
_cell.angle_alpha   90.00
_cell.angle_beta   90.00
_cell.angle_gamma   90.00
#
_symmetry.space_group_name_H-M   'P 1'
#
loop_
_entity.id
_entity.type
_entity.pdbx_description
1 polymer ?
#
loop_
_entity_poly.entity_id
_entity_poly.type
_entity_poly.pdbx_seq_one_letter_code
_entity_poly.pdbx_strand_id
1 'polypeptide(L)'
;NDVSLVLSVVARVREFADDARKEQLLDDEFVKQAIQRAVDRAAGFEMEGKWLEAYTNCYYWLGVIDPNNEAYSDYADQLLDKAQIAASFEDSPCETSKERYEGIKKEMFVRAVHALSVNYVSLIDYGEMATKAVNRCKLLAEVMGKQSVLSLDSKKESDEGEKGPVSPPDKQKLTAWLVALAAVEDEMKDAPTGFNKGNFMEVFDRVLTLNTSIAQLPEPVLIAQFCEAALSAL
;
A
#
# COMPACT_ATOMS: atom_id res chain seq x y z
N ASN A 1 24.91 16.44 0.73
CA ASN A 1 24.21 16.48 2.03
C ASN A 1 23.03 15.55 1.97
N ASP A 2 22.96 14.63 2.93
CA ASP A 2 21.84 13.72 3.05
C ASP A 2 20.58 14.52 3.39
N VAL A 3 19.53 14.38 2.58
CA VAL A 3 18.30 15.16 2.72
C VAL A 3 17.66 14.88 4.09
N SER A 4 17.74 13.64 4.57
CA SER A 4 17.26 13.24 5.89
C SER A 4 17.91 14.03 7.04
N LEU A 5 19.22 14.27 6.96
CA LEU A 5 19.95 15.06 7.95
C LEU A 5 19.47 16.51 7.97
N VAL A 6 19.27 17.12 6.80
CA VAL A 6 18.76 18.50 6.72
C VAL A 6 17.35 18.58 7.33
N LEU A 7 16.46 17.65 6.97
CA LEU A 7 15.10 17.63 7.51
C LEU A 7 15.08 17.40 9.03
N SER A 8 15.92 16.50 9.55
CA SER A 8 16.00 16.28 11.01
C SER A 8 16.44 17.52 11.79
N VAL A 9 17.32 18.34 11.20
CA VAL A 9 17.72 19.63 11.80
C VAL A 9 16.55 20.62 11.78
N VAL A 10 15.82 20.72 10.66
CA VAL A 10 14.63 21.58 10.55
C VAL A 10 13.55 21.15 11.56
N ALA A 11 13.27 19.86 11.65
CA ALA A 11 12.35 19.28 12.62
C ALA A 11 12.73 19.64 14.06
N ARG A 12 14.03 19.53 14.40
CA ARG A 12 14.53 19.91 15.71
C ARG A 12 14.41 21.41 15.98
N VAL A 13 14.69 22.27 14.99
CA VAL A 13 14.50 23.73 15.14
C VAL A 13 13.03 24.06 15.41
N ARG A 14 12.10 23.39 14.72
CA ARG A 14 10.66 23.54 14.92
C ARG A 14 10.20 23.12 16.32
N GLU A 15 10.75 22.02 16.85
CA GLU A 15 10.41 21.49 18.19
C GLU A 15 10.60 22.53 19.29
N PHE A 16 11.64 23.38 19.19
CA PHE A 16 11.96 24.42 20.17
C PHE A 16 11.42 25.82 19.79
N ALA A 17 10.72 25.94 18.66
CA ALA A 17 10.15 27.20 18.21
C ALA A 17 8.79 27.48 18.85
N ASP A 18 8.47 28.76 19.05
CA ASP A 18 7.09 29.20 19.31
C ASP A 18 6.26 29.17 18.01
N ASP A 19 4.94 29.31 18.10
CA ASP A 19 4.06 29.12 16.93
C ASP A 19 4.32 30.13 15.81
N ALA A 20 4.66 31.38 16.14
CA ALA A 20 5.02 32.40 15.15
C ALA A 20 6.33 32.04 14.41
N ARG A 21 7.31 31.49 15.12
CA ARG A 21 8.57 31.02 14.52
C ARG A 21 8.40 29.74 13.72
N LYS A 22 7.45 28.87 14.07
CA LYS A 22 7.12 27.67 13.27
C LYS A 22 6.58 28.04 11.90
N GLU A 23 5.68 29.02 11.83
CA GLU A 23 5.16 29.54 10.56
C GLU A 23 6.28 30.18 9.72
N GLN A 24 7.10 31.04 10.34
CA GLN A 24 8.26 31.64 9.66
C GLN A 24 9.27 30.61 9.15
N LEU A 25 9.47 29.52 9.89
CA LEU A 25 10.37 28.43 9.49
C LEU A 25 9.85 27.71 8.24
N LEU A 26 8.54 27.47 8.14
CA LEU A 26 7.95 26.87 6.93
C LEU A 26 7.98 27.85 5.74
N ASP A 27 7.97 29.15 6.02
CA ASP A 27 8.06 30.17 4.99
C ASP A 27 9.48 30.45 4.48
N ASP A 28 10.50 29.97 5.18
CA ASP A 28 11.90 30.11 4.82
C ASP A 28 12.22 29.40 3.49
N GLU A 29 12.91 30.09 2.59
CA GLU A 29 13.24 29.60 1.25
C GLU A 29 14.14 28.36 1.28
N PHE A 30 15.06 28.27 2.24
CA PHE A 30 15.90 27.08 2.38
C PHE A 30 15.07 25.88 2.85
N VAL A 31 14.13 26.08 3.77
CA VAL A 31 13.21 25.02 4.23
C VAL A 31 12.30 24.55 3.10
N LYS A 32 11.69 25.46 2.34
CA LYS A 32 10.89 25.12 1.15
C LYS A 32 11.68 24.30 0.14
N GLN A 33 12.93 24.69 -0.14
CA GLN A 33 13.81 23.93 -1.03
C GLN A 33 14.20 22.56 -0.46
N ALA A 34 14.41 22.45 0.86
CA ALA A 34 14.71 21.19 1.52
C ALA A 34 13.52 20.22 1.45
N ILE A 35 12.31 20.72 1.65
CA ILE A 35 11.06 19.96 1.50
C ILE A 35 10.91 19.47 0.06
N GLN A 36 11.06 20.34 -0.95
CA GLN A 36 10.94 19.93 -2.35
C GLN A 36 11.96 18.85 -2.71
N ARG A 37 13.22 19.00 -2.28
CA ARG A 37 14.25 17.97 -2.49
C ARG A 37 13.92 16.65 -1.80
N ALA A 38 13.23 16.67 -0.67
CA ALA A 38 12.75 15.47 0.01
C ALA A 38 11.68 14.76 -0.80
N VAL A 39 10.70 15.51 -1.34
CA VAL A 39 9.66 14.96 -2.22
C VAL A 39 10.29 14.35 -3.47
N ASP A 40 11.20 15.06 -4.14
CA ASP A 40 11.91 14.56 -5.33
C ASP A 40 12.74 13.30 -5.01
N ARG A 41 13.38 13.27 -3.83
CA ARG A 41 14.18 12.12 -3.38
C ARG A 41 13.31 10.90 -3.05
N ALA A 42 12.16 11.12 -2.40
CA ALA A 42 11.17 10.08 -2.12
C ALA A 42 10.65 9.45 -3.42
N ALA A 43 10.31 10.27 -4.42
CA ALA A 43 9.92 9.76 -5.75
C ALA A 43 11.01 8.90 -6.39
N GLY A 44 12.29 9.26 -6.22
CA GLY A 44 13.43 8.44 -6.60
C GLY A 44 13.44 7.06 -5.94
N PHE A 45 13.25 7.02 -4.62
CA PHE A 45 13.15 5.75 -3.87
C PHE A 45 11.94 4.91 -4.33
N GLU A 46 10.78 5.50 -4.54
CA GLU A 46 9.59 4.79 -5.02
C GLU A 46 9.74 4.24 -6.45
N MET A 47 10.48 4.94 -7.32
CA MET A 47 10.83 4.41 -8.63
C MET A 47 11.66 3.13 -8.53
N GLU A 48 12.53 3.04 -7.51
CA GLU A 48 13.35 1.88 -7.19
C GLU A 48 12.61 0.79 -6.39
N GLY A 49 11.36 1.03 -5.95
CA GLY A 49 10.62 0.12 -5.06
C GLY A 49 11.10 0.16 -3.60
N LYS A 50 11.76 1.24 -3.19
CA LYS A 50 12.30 1.47 -1.84
C LYS A 50 11.35 2.30 -0.98
N TRP A 51 10.14 1.80 -0.77
CA TRP A 51 9.09 2.57 -0.10
C TRP A 51 9.41 2.86 1.37
N LEU A 52 10.06 1.93 2.07
CA LEU A 52 10.49 2.14 3.45
C LEU A 52 11.55 3.25 3.54
N GLU A 53 12.46 3.34 2.58
CA GLU A 53 13.45 4.42 2.50
C GLU A 53 12.79 5.76 2.17
N ALA A 54 11.81 5.79 1.26
CA ALA A 54 11.03 6.99 0.96
C ALA A 54 10.31 7.51 2.23
N TYR A 55 9.73 6.61 3.02
CA TYR A 55 9.11 6.95 4.29
C TYR A 55 10.14 7.47 5.31
N THR A 56 11.13 6.64 5.66
CA THR A 56 12.07 6.92 6.77
C THR A 56 12.98 8.12 6.50
N ASN A 57 13.39 8.35 5.25
CA ASN A 57 14.31 9.43 4.91
C ASN A 57 13.62 10.74 4.53
N CYS A 58 12.32 10.72 4.24
CA CYS A 58 11.59 11.89 3.74
C CYS A 58 10.26 12.09 4.46
N TYR A 59 9.24 11.28 4.18
CA TYR A 59 7.87 11.57 4.60
C TYR A 59 7.65 11.51 6.12
N TYR A 60 8.41 10.69 6.85
CA TYR A 60 8.45 10.75 8.31
C TYR A 60 8.81 12.15 8.81
N TRP A 61 9.88 12.75 8.26
CA TRP A 61 10.32 14.07 8.66
C TRP A 61 9.40 15.17 8.18
N LEU A 62 8.81 15.04 6.98
CA LEU A 62 7.84 16.01 6.47
C LEU A 62 6.61 16.12 7.39
N GLY A 63 6.08 14.99 7.88
CA GLY A 63 5.00 15.00 8.87
C GLY A 63 5.41 15.62 10.22
N VAL A 64 6.67 15.50 10.64
CA VAL A 64 7.17 16.16 11.86
C VAL A 64 7.33 17.68 11.66
N ILE A 65 7.78 18.10 10.47
CA ILE A 65 7.99 19.50 10.08
C ILE A 65 6.66 20.23 9.86
N ASP A 66 5.67 19.56 9.27
CA ASP A 66 4.35 20.14 9.02
C ASP A 66 3.22 19.15 9.41
N PRO A 67 2.94 18.99 10.72
CA PRO A 67 1.95 18.03 11.22
C PRO A 67 0.51 18.34 10.85
N ASN A 68 0.22 19.56 10.39
CA ASN A 68 -1.14 19.94 9.99
C ASN A 68 -1.40 19.63 8.51
N ASN A 69 -0.39 19.16 7.78
CA ASN A 69 -0.50 18.78 6.39
C ASN A 69 -0.84 17.30 6.28
N GLU A 70 -2.15 17.02 6.25
CA GLU A 70 -2.70 15.67 6.15
C GLU A 70 -2.18 14.93 4.90
N ALA A 71 -1.84 15.63 3.81
CA ALA A 71 -1.29 14.99 2.63
C ALA A 71 0.06 14.30 2.90
N TYR A 72 0.86 14.80 3.85
CA TYR A 72 2.11 14.13 4.24
C TYR A 72 1.86 12.87 5.06
N SER A 73 0.93 12.90 6.02
CA SER A 73 0.57 11.70 6.79
C SER A 73 -0.09 10.65 5.91
N ASP A 74 -1.04 11.05 5.06
CA ASP A 74 -1.75 10.14 4.16
C ASP A 74 -0.80 9.45 3.19
N TYR A 75 0.17 10.21 2.64
CA TYR A 75 1.16 9.64 1.74
C TYR A 75 2.19 8.78 2.49
N ALA A 76 2.57 9.15 3.71
CA ALA A 76 3.43 8.33 4.57
C ALA A 76 2.81 6.96 4.85
N ASP A 77 1.51 6.93 5.16
CA ASP A 77 0.76 5.69 5.39
C ASP A 77 0.71 4.83 4.12
N GLN A 78 0.48 5.44 2.96
CA GLN A 78 0.56 4.72 1.67
C GLN A 78 1.94 4.13 1.39
N LEU A 79 3.03 4.82 1.74
CA LEU A 79 4.39 4.30 1.60
C LEU A 79 4.62 3.09 2.53
N LEU A 80 4.14 3.15 3.76
CA LEU A 80 4.22 2.05 4.71
C LEU A 80 3.40 0.85 4.25
N ASP A 81 2.21 1.07 3.71
CA ASP A 81 1.38 0.01 3.13
C ASP A 81 2.10 -0.67 1.96
N LYS A 82 2.67 0.09 1.02
CA LYS A 82 3.47 -0.46 -0.09
C LYS A 82 4.67 -1.25 0.43
N ALA A 83 5.37 -0.74 1.43
CA ALA A 83 6.49 -1.44 2.06
C ALA A 83 6.06 -2.76 2.71
N GLN A 84 4.91 -2.80 3.40
CA GLN A 84 4.38 -4.02 4.00
C GLN A 84 3.98 -5.06 2.94
N ILE A 85 3.35 -4.63 1.84
CA ILE A 85 3.06 -5.52 0.71
C ILE A 85 4.37 -6.07 0.15
N ALA A 86 5.38 -5.23 -0.06
CA ALA A 86 6.68 -5.67 -0.58
C ALA A 86 7.35 -6.69 0.35
N ALA A 87 7.39 -6.40 1.64
CA ALA A 87 7.92 -7.30 2.67
C ALA A 87 7.20 -8.65 2.69
N SER A 88 5.90 -8.67 2.34
CA SER A 88 5.12 -9.91 2.25
C SER A 88 5.52 -10.83 1.08
N PHE A 89 6.39 -10.36 0.18
CA PHE A 89 7.01 -11.17 -0.88
C PHE A 89 8.44 -11.58 -0.54
N GLU A 90 9.00 -11.08 0.56
CA GLU A 90 10.31 -11.50 1.03
C GLU A 90 10.21 -12.81 1.79
N ASP A 91 11.16 -13.71 1.49
CA ASP A 91 11.35 -14.94 2.23
C ASP A 91 11.99 -14.64 3.59
N SER A 92 11.58 -15.39 4.60
CA SER A 92 12.14 -15.31 5.94
C SER A 92 12.88 -16.61 6.28
N PRO A 93 13.69 -16.65 7.35
CA PRO A 93 14.30 -17.90 7.82
C PRO A 93 13.30 -19.00 8.21
N CYS A 94 12.02 -18.65 8.47
CA CYS A 94 11.00 -19.55 8.97
C CYS A 94 10.02 -20.05 7.88
N GLU A 95 9.80 -19.25 6.84
CA GLU A 95 8.89 -19.55 5.73
C GLU A 95 9.24 -18.69 4.49
N THR A 96 8.95 -19.25 3.32
CA THR A 96 8.99 -18.55 2.04
C THR A 96 7.68 -17.83 1.75
N SER A 97 7.73 -16.82 0.89
CA SER A 97 6.54 -16.12 0.37
C SER A 97 5.57 -17.09 -0.31
N LYS A 98 6.08 -18.11 -1.01
CA LYS A 98 5.25 -19.14 -1.63
C LYS A 98 4.45 -19.94 -0.58
N GLU A 99 5.12 -20.39 0.48
CA GLU A 99 4.49 -21.12 1.58
C GLU A 99 3.43 -20.26 2.29
N ARG A 100 3.69 -18.97 2.48
CA ARG A 100 2.76 -18.02 3.10
C ARG A 100 1.41 -17.93 2.39
N TYR A 101 1.42 -17.99 1.06
CA TYR A 101 0.21 -17.90 0.24
C TYR A 101 -0.36 -19.27 -0.18
N GLU A 102 0.33 -20.36 0.16
CA GLU A 102 -0.10 -21.69 -0.22
C GLU A 102 -1.42 -22.08 0.46
N GLY A 103 -2.35 -22.61 -0.33
CA GLY A 103 -3.63 -23.11 0.19
C GLY A 103 -4.66 -22.03 0.53
N ILE A 104 -4.36 -20.74 0.37
CA ILE A 104 -5.35 -19.66 0.51
C ILE A 104 -6.40 -19.79 -0.60
N LYS A 105 -7.68 -19.79 -0.19
CA LYS A 105 -8.83 -19.95 -1.07
C LYS A 105 -9.94 -18.96 -0.74
N LYS A 106 -10.72 -18.59 -1.75
CA LYS A 106 -11.87 -17.68 -1.65
C LYS A 106 -12.82 -18.06 -0.51
N GLU A 107 -13.12 -19.36 -0.37
CA GLU A 107 -14.10 -19.85 0.62
C GLU A 107 -13.66 -19.60 2.06
N MET A 108 -12.34 -19.52 2.32
CA MET A 108 -11.82 -19.23 3.66
C MET A 108 -12.25 -17.83 4.09
N PHE A 109 -12.13 -16.84 3.20
CA PHE A 109 -12.54 -15.48 3.50
C PHE A 109 -14.06 -15.34 3.62
N VAL A 110 -14.82 -15.95 2.71
CA VAL A 110 -16.29 -15.96 2.76
C VAL A 110 -16.77 -16.49 4.12
N ARG A 111 -16.16 -17.59 4.60
CA ARG A 111 -16.45 -18.18 5.92
C ARG A 111 -16.06 -17.25 7.07
N ALA A 112 -14.91 -16.58 6.98
CA ALA A 112 -14.47 -15.61 7.99
C ALA A 112 -15.44 -14.43 8.10
N VAL A 113 -15.84 -13.81 7.00
CA VAL A 113 -16.82 -12.72 6.96
C VAL A 113 -18.18 -13.18 7.48
N HIS A 114 -18.58 -14.40 7.16
CA HIS A 114 -19.80 -14.99 7.73
C HIS A 114 -19.69 -15.13 9.26
N ALA A 115 -18.58 -15.68 9.77
CA ALA A 115 -18.36 -15.81 11.20
C ALA A 115 -18.36 -14.45 11.91
N LEU A 116 -17.72 -13.43 11.33
CA LEU A 116 -17.72 -12.07 11.85
C LEU A 116 -19.14 -11.50 11.92
N SER A 117 -19.93 -11.64 10.86
CA SER A 117 -21.30 -11.10 10.81
C SER A 117 -22.24 -11.68 11.88
N VAL A 118 -21.92 -12.84 12.45
CA VAL A 118 -22.72 -13.52 13.47
C VAL A 118 -22.17 -13.30 14.88
N ASN A 119 -20.85 -13.19 15.03
CA ASN A 119 -20.20 -13.25 16.34
C ASN A 119 -19.53 -11.94 16.77
N TYR A 120 -19.38 -10.97 15.87
CA TYR A 120 -18.70 -9.71 16.18
C TYR A 120 -19.60 -8.81 17.03
N VAL A 121 -19.06 -8.29 18.13
CA VAL A 121 -19.82 -7.57 19.16
C VAL A 121 -20.28 -6.20 18.68
N SER A 122 -19.47 -5.56 17.83
CA SER A 122 -19.74 -4.23 17.28
C SER A 122 -20.43 -4.31 15.91
N LEU A 123 -21.13 -3.24 15.53
CA LEU A 123 -21.60 -3.10 14.15
C LEU A 123 -20.37 -3.04 13.23
N ILE A 124 -20.32 -3.91 12.22
CA ILE A 124 -19.25 -3.95 11.23
C ILE A 124 -19.53 -2.89 10.17
N ASP A 125 -18.58 -1.99 9.95
CA ASP A 125 -18.60 -1.08 8.80
C ASP A 125 -18.05 -1.78 7.55
N TYR A 126 -18.95 -2.42 6.81
CA TYR A 126 -18.62 -3.10 5.58
C TYR A 126 -18.13 -2.15 4.46
N GLY A 127 -18.48 -0.86 4.53
CA GLY A 127 -18.03 0.15 3.57
C GLY A 127 -16.56 0.51 3.79
N GLU A 128 -16.15 0.70 5.05
CA GLU A 128 -14.74 0.90 5.41
C GLU A 128 -13.89 -0.33 5.06
N MET A 129 -14.38 -1.55 5.39
CA MET A 129 -13.71 -2.80 4.99
C MET A 129 -13.49 -2.87 3.47
N ALA A 130 -14.52 -2.56 2.68
CA ALA A 130 -14.42 -2.57 1.21
C ALA A 130 -13.40 -1.55 0.69
N THR A 131 -13.44 -0.34 1.25
CA THR A 131 -12.55 0.77 0.87
C THR A 131 -11.09 0.41 1.14
N LYS A 132 -10.77 -0.06 2.35
CA LYS A 132 -9.40 -0.50 2.68
C LYS A 132 -8.94 -1.65 1.78
N ALA A 133 -9.81 -2.63 1.54
CA ALA A 133 -9.48 -3.79 0.72
C ALA A 133 -9.20 -3.43 -0.75
N VAL A 134 -10.04 -2.58 -1.36
CA VAL A 134 -9.84 -2.10 -2.74
C VAL A 134 -8.58 -1.24 -2.84
N ASN A 135 -8.33 -0.35 -1.87
CA ASN A 135 -7.11 0.46 -1.82
C ASN A 135 -5.87 -0.42 -1.74
N ARG A 136 -5.87 -1.45 -0.88
CA ARG A 136 -4.77 -2.43 -0.81
C ARG A 136 -4.53 -3.15 -2.14
N CYS A 137 -5.59 -3.50 -2.86
CA CYS A 137 -5.47 -4.12 -4.19
C CYS A 137 -4.86 -3.17 -5.24
N LYS A 138 -5.10 -1.86 -5.14
CA LYS A 138 -4.43 -0.85 -5.98
C LYS A 138 -2.94 -0.77 -5.65
N LEU A 139 -2.60 -0.67 -4.37
CA LEU A 139 -1.20 -0.65 -3.91
C LEU A 139 -0.46 -1.93 -4.29
N LEU A 140 -1.12 -3.09 -4.21
CA LEU A 140 -0.58 -4.37 -4.67
C LEU A 140 -0.19 -4.32 -6.15
N ALA A 141 -1.06 -3.75 -7.01
CA ALA A 141 -0.76 -3.61 -8.43
C ALA A 141 0.45 -2.70 -8.69
N GLU A 142 0.60 -1.62 -7.92
CA GLU A 142 1.77 -0.74 -7.99
C GLU A 142 3.05 -1.47 -7.58
N VAL A 143 3.01 -2.20 -6.46
CA VAL A 143 4.15 -2.97 -5.93
C VAL A 143 4.57 -4.06 -6.92
N MET A 144 3.62 -4.83 -7.44
CA MET A 144 3.89 -5.88 -8.43
C MET A 144 4.35 -5.34 -9.80
N GLY A 145 4.00 -4.09 -10.12
CA GLY A 145 4.48 -3.39 -11.31
C GLY A 145 5.95 -2.97 -11.23
N LYS A 146 6.58 -3.04 -10.05
CA LYS A 146 7.99 -2.71 -9.84
C LYS A 146 8.86 -3.97 -9.92
N GLN A 147 9.78 -3.95 -10.89
CA GLN A 147 10.64 -5.08 -11.20
C GLN A 147 11.64 -5.43 -10.09
N SER A 148 11.98 -4.48 -9.22
CA SER A 148 12.90 -4.67 -8.09
C SER A 148 12.33 -5.56 -6.98
N VAL A 149 11.01 -5.55 -6.75
CA VAL A 149 10.37 -6.37 -5.70
C VAL A 149 10.33 -7.85 -6.04
N LEU A 150 10.23 -8.16 -7.33
CA LEU A 150 10.21 -9.53 -7.82
C LEU A 150 11.63 -10.06 -8.10
N SER A 151 12.64 -9.20 -7.98
CA SER A 151 14.05 -9.55 -8.17
C SER A 151 14.76 -9.79 -6.84
N LEU A 152 14.10 -10.49 -5.92
CA LEU A 152 14.79 -11.14 -4.81
C LEU A 152 15.26 -12.51 -5.32
N ASP A 153 16.58 -12.70 -5.31
CA ASP A 153 17.35 -13.86 -5.76
C ASP A 153 17.76 -13.97 -7.23
N SER A 154 18.44 -12.96 -7.77
CA SER A 154 19.34 -13.15 -8.92
C SER A 154 20.74 -12.56 -8.69
N LYS A 155 21.34 -12.94 -7.55
CA LYS A 155 22.80 -13.10 -7.44
C LYS A 155 23.14 -14.56 -7.12
N LYS A 156 22.74 -15.46 -8.02
CA LYS A 156 23.44 -16.73 -8.22
C LYS A 156 23.69 -16.89 -9.71
N GLU A 157 24.95 -16.80 -10.08
CA GLU A 157 25.46 -17.37 -11.32
C GLU A 157 25.20 -18.87 -11.28
N SER A 158 24.29 -19.37 -12.13
CA SER A 158 24.38 -20.65 -12.86
C SER A 158 23.00 -21.17 -13.26
N ASP A 159 22.91 -21.50 -14.55
CA ASP A 159 22.06 -22.50 -15.20
C ASP A 159 20.52 -22.38 -15.20
N GLU A 160 20.01 -22.34 -16.43
CA GLU A 160 18.78 -22.92 -16.96
C GLU A 160 17.61 -23.14 -15.97
N GLY A 161 16.66 -22.20 -16.02
CA GLY A 161 15.26 -22.60 -16.18
C GLY A 161 14.39 -22.74 -14.93
N GLU A 162 14.50 -21.86 -13.93
CA GLU A 162 13.37 -21.63 -13.00
C GLU A 162 13.08 -20.14 -12.86
N LYS A 163 11.96 -19.72 -13.44
CA LYS A 163 11.37 -18.40 -13.22
C LYS A 163 10.98 -18.32 -11.75
N GLY A 164 11.39 -17.27 -11.05
CA GLY A 164 10.88 -16.95 -9.70
C GLY A 164 9.34 -16.99 -9.66
N PRO A 165 8.76 -17.18 -8.47
CA PRO A 165 7.39 -17.68 -8.30
C PRO A 165 6.29 -16.77 -8.87
N VAL A 166 6.60 -15.52 -9.20
CA VAL A 166 5.66 -14.57 -9.79
C VAL A 166 6.39 -13.75 -10.87
N SER A 167 6.10 -14.00 -12.14
CA SER A 167 6.56 -13.10 -13.21
C SER A 167 5.81 -11.77 -13.09
N PRO A 168 6.49 -10.61 -13.25
CA PRO A 168 5.83 -9.31 -13.21
C PRO A 168 4.65 -9.27 -14.20
N PRO A 169 3.47 -8.83 -13.76
CA PRO A 169 2.33 -8.72 -14.65
C PRO A 169 2.60 -7.66 -15.74
N ASP A 170 1.93 -7.80 -16.88
CA ASP A 170 2.04 -6.84 -17.98
C ASP A 170 1.61 -5.44 -17.51
N LYS A 171 2.42 -4.41 -17.81
CA LYS A 171 2.17 -3.03 -17.36
C LYS A 171 0.86 -2.45 -17.89
N GLN A 172 0.44 -2.80 -19.11
CA GLN A 172 -0.84 -2.35 -19.66
C GLN A 172 -2.00 -3.04 -18.95
N LYS A 173 -1.88 -4.34 -18.66
CA LYS A 173 -2.86 -5.07 -17.85
C LYS A 173 -3.00 -4.48 -16.45
N LEU A 174 -1.89 -4.14 -15.78
CA LEU A 174 -1.92 -3.48 -14.46
C LEU A 174 -2.54 -2.09 -14.52
N THR A 175 -2.29 -1.33 -15.59
CA THR A 175 -2.91 -0.01 -15.76
C THR A 175 -4.42 -0.14 -15.96
N ALA A 176 -4.87 -1.05 -16.81
CA ALA A 176 -6.29 -1.34 -17.01
C ALA A 176 -6.95 -1.85 -15.73
N TRP A 177 -6.22 -2.62 -14.94
CA TRP A 177 -6.65 -3.10 -13.63
C TRP A 177 -6.90 -1.98 -12.64
N LEU A 178 -5.95 -1.05 -12.51
CA LEU A 178 -6.08 0.12 -11.64
C LEU A 178 -7.28 0.99 -12.01
N VAL A 179 -7.53 1.18 -13.31
CA VAL A 179 -8.72 1.90 -13.81
C VAL A 179 -10.00 1.16 -13.44
N ALA A 180 -10.04 -0.16 -13.59
CA ALA A 180 -11.21 -0.96 -13.22
C ALA A 180 -11.48 -0.93 -11.70
N LEU A 181 -10.43 -0.96 -10.87
CA LEU A 181 -10.56 -0.81 -9.41
C LEU A 181 -10.99 0.59 -8.99
N ALA A 182 -10.58 1.64 -9.71
CA ALA A 182 -11.08 2.99 -9.48
C ALA A 182 -12.59 3.08 -9.74
N ALA A 183 -13.07 2.47 -10.84
CA ALA A 183 -14.50 2.40 -11.12
C ALA A 183 -15.28 1.62 -10.04
N VAL A 184 -14.71 0.53 -9.50
CA VAL A 184 -15.32 -0.18 -8.36
C VAL A 184 -15.44 0.76 -7.15
N GLU A 185 -14.41 1.54 -6.85
CA GLU A 185 -14.44 2.50 -5.74
C GLU A 185 -15.47 3.61 -5.92
N ASP A 186 -15.57 4.18 -7.11
CA ASP A 186 -16.56 5.22 -7.42
C ASP A 186 -18.00 4.68 -7.26
N GLU A 187 -18.26 3.45 -7.72
CA GLU A 187 -19.56 2.80 -7.53
C GLU A 187 -19.90 2.51 -6.07
N MET A 188 -18.89 2.22 -5.22
CA MET A 188 -19.11 2.09 -3.78
C MET A 188 -19.54 3.41 -3.13
N LYS A 189 -18.96 4.54 -3.58
CA LYS A 189 -19.29 5.89 -3.08
C LYS A 189 -20.69 6.32 -3.52
N ASP A 190 -21.11 5.92 -4.71
CA ASP A 190 -22.41 6.27 -5.28
C ASP A 190 -23.56 5.37 -4.80
N ALA A 191 -23.29 4.37 -3.94
CA ALA A 191 -24.30 3.44 -3.45
C ALA A 191 -25.39 4.16 -2.61
N PRO A 192 -26.65 4.22 -3.09
CA PRO A 192 -27.69 5.09 -2.52
C PRO A 192 -28.31 4.59 -1.19
N THR A 193 -27.95 3.38 -0.76
CA THR A 193 -28.44 2.74 0.47
C THR A 193 -27.28 2.07 1.19
N GLY A 194 -27.29 2.12 2.53
CA GLY A 194 -26.20 1.67 3.40
C GLY A 194 -25.49 0.39 2.94
N PHE A 195 -24.15 0.45 2.94
CA PHE A 195 -23.27 -0.59 2.45
C PHE A 195 -23.28 -1.80 3.40
N ASN A 196 -23.85 -2.92 2.96
CA ASN A 196 -24.04 -4.10 3.80
C ASN A 196 -23.09 -5.25 3.41
N LYS A 197 -23.14 -6.35 4.17
CA LYS A 197 -22.35 -7.57 3.92
C LYS A 197 -22.48 -8.09 2.49
N GLY A 198 -23.69 -8.06 1.92
CA GLY A 198 -23.92 -8.50 0.53
C GLY A 198 -23.13 -7.66 -0.45
N ASN A 199 -23.22 -6.33 -0.34
CA ASN A 199 -22.44 -5.40 -1.17
C ASN A 199 -20.93 -5.62 -1.02
N PHE A 200 -20.45 -5.85 0.21
CA PHE A 200 -19.06 -6.17 0.45
C PHE A 200 -18.59 -7.45 -0.25
N MET A 201 -19.39 -8.51 -0.18
CA MET A 201 -19.08 -9.77 -0.88
C MET A 201 -19.13 -9.62 -2.40
N GLU A 202 -20.03 -8.79 -2.93
CA GLU A 202 -20.08 -8.44 -4.36
C GLU A 202 -18.82 -7.70 -4.81
N VAL A 203 -18.30 -6.77 -4.01
CA VAL A 203 -17.02 -6.09 -4.28
C VAL A 203 -15.87 -7.10 -4.32
N PHE A 204 -15.78 -7.99 -3.34
CA PHE A 204 -14.75 -9.03 -3.32
C PHE A 204 -14.81 -9.92 -4.58
N ASP A 205 -16.00 -10.40 -4.94
CA ASP A 205 -16.20 -11.24 -6.14
C ASP A 205 -15.87 -10.50 -7.43
N ARG A 206 -16.19 -9.21 -7.48
CA ARG A 206 -15.86 -8.35 -8.62
C ARG A 206 -14.36 -8.12 -8.74
N VAL A 207 -13.66 -7.88 -7.63
CA VAL A 207 -12.19 -7.78 -7.63
C VAL A 207 -11.55 -9.07 -8.14
N LEU A 208 -12.01 -10.25 -7.70
CA LEU A 208 -11.48 -11.52 -8.23
C LEU A 208 -11.78 -11.70 -9.73
N THR A 209 -13.01 -11.41 -10.15
CA THR A 209 -13.44 -11.54 -11.56
C THR A 209 -12.66 -10.64 -12.49
N LEU A 210 -12.51 -9.37 -12.09
CA LEU A 210 -11.76 -8.41 -12.86
C LEU A 210 -10.26 -8.87 -12.89
N ASN A 211 -9.70 -9.44 -11.80
CA ASN A 211 -8.32 -9.92 -11.78
C ASN A 211 -8.11 -11.05 -12.79
N THR A 212 -9.00 -12.05 -12.80
CA THR A 212 -8.96 -13.16 -13.76
C THR A 212 -8.99 -12.69 -15.22
N SER A 213 -9.78 -11.64 -15.51
CA SER A 213 -9.97 -11.13 -16.87
C SER A 213 -8.92 -10.11 -17.32
N ILE A 214 -8.30 -9.38 -16.39
CA ILE A 214 -7.39 -8.25 -16.70
C ILE A 214 -5.97 -8.52 -16.20
N ALA A 215 -5.74 -8.45 -14.88
CA ALA A 215 -4.40 -8.37 -14.30
C ALA A 215 -3.67 -9.70 -14.21
N GLN A 216 -4.43 -10.79 -14.01
CA GLN A 216 -3.93 -12.15 -13.86
C GLN A 216 -2.87 -12.28 -12.74
N LEU A 217 -3.06 -11.55 -11.64
CA LEU A 217 -2.25 -11.70 -10.43
C LEU A 217 -2.50 -13.08 -9.80
N PRO A 218 -1.53 -13.65 -9.06
CA PRO A 218 -1.75 -14.87 -8.31
C PRO A 218 -2.94 -14.70 -7.35
N GLU A 219 -3.99 -15.47 -7.59
CA GLU A 219 -5.24 -15.35 -6.84
C GLU A 219 -5.07 -15.50 -5.32
N PRO A 220 -4.25 -16.46 -4.81
CA PRO A 220 -4.00 -16.57 -3.37
C PRO A 220 -3.41 -15.30 -2.74
N VAL A 221 -2.52 -14.62 -3.46
CA VAL A 221 -1.90 -13.36 -3.02
C VAL A 221 -2.94 -12.25 -2.99
N LEU A 222 -3.74 -12.11 -4.05
CA LEU A 222 -4.79 -11.10 -4.12
C LEU A 222 -5.82 -11.28 -3.01
N ILE A 223 -6.26 -12.52 -2.77
CA ILE A 223 -7.19 -12.84 -1.69
C ILE A 223 -6.56 -12.45 -0.35
N ALA A 224 -5.34 -12.89 -0.07
CA ALA A 224 -4.67 -12.60 1.20
C ALA A 224 -4.57 -11.09 1.47
N GLN A 225 -4.10 -10.32 0.49
CA GLN A 225 -3.95 -8.87 0.63
C GLN A 225 -5.30 -8.15 0.77
N PHE A 226 -6.32 -8.58 0.01
CA PHE A 226 -7.69 -8.08 0.19
C PHE A 226 -8.20 -8.35 1.60
N CYS A 227 -8.01 -9.58 2.11
CA CYS A 227 -8.49 -10.00 3.42
C CYS A 227 -7.79 -9.22 4.55
N GLU A 228 -6.46 -9.10 4.49
CA GLU A 228 -5.66 -8.41 5.49
C GLU A 228 -6.12 -6.95 5.65
N ALA A 229 -6.29 -6.24 4.54
CA ALA A 229 -6.75 -4.85 4.57
C ALA A 229 -8.23 -4.70 4.92
N ALA A 230 -9.09 -5.63 4.49
CA ALA A 230 -10.49 -5.61 4.90
C ALA A 230 -10.63 -5.75 6.42
N LEU A 231 -9.88 -6.68 7.02
CA LEU A 231 -9.98 -7.01 8.43
C LEU A 231 -9.31 -5.97 9.34
N SER A 232 -8.45 -5.10 8.82
CA SER A 232 -7.85 -3.98 9.59
C SER A 232 -8.82 -2.81 9.82
N ALA A 233 -10.05 -2.88 9.31
CA ALA A 233 -11.14 -1.96 9.63
C ALA A 233 -11.97 -2.40 10.86
N LEU A 234 -11.64 -3.54 11.47
CA LEU A 234 -12.28 -4.06 12.69
C LEU A 234 -11.48 -3.65 13.93
#